data_AF-A0A2V3HN79-F1
#
_entry.id   AF-A0A2V3HN79-F1
#
_cell.length_a   1.000
_cell.length_b   1.000
_cell.length_c   1.000
_cell.angle_alpha   90.00
_cell.angle_beta   90.00
_cell.angle_gamma   90.00
#
_symmetry.space_group_name_H-M   'P 1'
#
loop_
_entity.id
_entity.type
_entity.pdbx_description
1 polymer ?
#
loop_
_entity_poly.entity_id
_entity_poly.type
_entity_poly.pdbx_seq_one_letter_code
_entity_poly.pdbx_strand_id
1 'polypeptide(L)'
;MLMPLSPVALLMSAENGAEDPVGRAVALVSGGIDSPVAVARMVSAGWEVIPLHCSQEPVTGPEAQEKTVESLRQLRGQNGPLGGMVARIDGT
;
A
#
# COMPACT_ATOMS: atom_id res chain seq x y z
N MET A 1 15.29 -16.60 25.61
CA MET A 1 14.00 -16.24 26.22
C MET A 1 13.18 -15.54 25.14
N LEU A 2 12.33 -16.29 24.45
CA LEU A 2 11.46 -15.77 23.39
C LEU A 2 10.28 -15.06 24.06
N MET A 3 10.07 -13.77 23.80
CA MET A 3 8.85 -13.10 24.25
C MET A 3 7.68 -13.57 23.38
N PRO A 4 6.52 -13.92 23.96
CA PRO A 4 5.35 -14.25 23.16
C PRO A 4 4.89 -13.00 22.39
N LEU A 5 4.66 -13.16 21.10
CA LEU A 5 4.07 -12.14 20.23
C LEU A 5 2.80 -11.58 20.87
N SER A 6 2.57 -10.27 20.77
CA SER A 6 1.40 -9.64 21.39
C SER A 6 0.10 -10.26 20.85
N PRO A 7 -1.02 -10.21 21.59
CA PRO A 7 -2.30 -10.72 21.13
C PRO A 7 -2.72 -10.16 19.76
N VAL A 8 -2.29 -8.94 19.44
CA VAL A 8 -2.53 -8.29 18.14
C VAL A 8 -1.73 -8.98 17.02
N ALA A 9 -0.47 -9.32 17.26
CA ALA A 9 0.36 -10.02 16.27
C ALA A 9 -0.12 -11.47 16.03
N LEU A 10 -0.69 -12.12 17.06
CA LEU A 10 -1.30 -13.44 16.93
C LEU A 10 -2.62 -13.39 16.15
N LEU A 11 -3.44 -12.35 16.34
CA LEU A 11 -4.65 -12.11 15.55
C LEU A 11 -4.30 -11.91 14.06
N MET A 12 -3.27 -11.13 13.76
CA MET A 12 -2.79 -10.91 12.39
C MET A 12 -2.12 -12.14 11.76
N SER A 13 -1.60 -13.07 12.57
CA SER A 13 -0.94 -14.29 12.10
C SER A 13 -1.90 -15.49 11.96
N ALA A 14 -3.10 -15.41 12.55
CA ALA A 14 -4.10 -16.47 12.48
C ALA A 14 -4.86 -16.48 11.12
N GLU A 15 -4.74 -15.43 10.32
CA GLU A 15 -5.46 -15.25 9.05
C GLU A 15 -4.56 -15.62 7.85
N ASN A 16 -3.76 -16.69 8.00
CA ASN A 16 -2.96 -17.28 6.91
C ASN A 16 -3.76 -18.32 6.09
N GLY A 17 -5.09 -18.19 6.05
CA GLY A 17 -5.87 -18.61 4.90
C GLY A 17 -5.98 -17.39 3.99
N ALA A 18 -5.55 -17.47 2.74
CA ALA A 18 -5.80 -16.41 1.78
C ALA A 18 -7.33 -16.30 1.58
N GLU A 19 -8.00 -15.51 2.42
CA GLU A 19 -9.39 -15.13 2.24
C GLU A 19 -9.49 -14.40 0.90
N ASP A 20 -10.46 -14.79 0.07
CA ASP A 20 -10.70 -14.11 -1.20
C ASP A 20 -10.93 -12.61 -0.93
N PRO A 21 -10.29 -11.70 -1.69
CA PRO A 21 -10.39 -10.27 -1.43
C PRO A 21 -11.85 -9.80 -1.51
N VAL A 22 -12.23 -8.88 -0.62
CA VAL A 22 -13.58 -8.27 -0.57
C VAL A 22 -13.97 -7.64 -1.91
N GLY A 23 -12.96 -7.18 -2.66
CA GLY A 23 -13.07 -6.68 -4.02
C GLY A 23 -11.72 -6.19 -4.53
N ARG A 24 -11.71 -5.77 -5.81
CA ARG A 24 -10.53 -5.20 -6.47
C ARG A 24 -10.79 -3.76 -6.91
N ALA A 25 -9.85 -2.86 -6.63
CA ALA A 25 -9.98 -1.44 -6.95
C ALA A 25 -8.67 -0.84 -7.50
N VAL A 26 -8.82 0.18 -8.35
CA VAL A 26 -7.71 1.07 -8.73
C VAL A 26 -7.81 2.32 -7.85
N ALA A 27 -6.73 2.64 -7.13
CA ALA A 27 -6.67 3.81 -6.27
C ALA A 27 -5.76 4.87 -6.89
N LEU A 28 -6.28 6.08 -7.10
CA LEU A 28 -5.45 7.21 -7.50
C LEU A 28 -4.63 7.68 -6.30
N VAL A 29 -3.31 7.76 -6.48
CA VAL A 29 -2.37 8.16 -5.44
C VAL A 29 -1.58 9.38 -5.91
N SER A 30 -1.52 10.39 -5.06
CA SER A 30 -0.78 11.63 -5.27
C SER A 30 0.28 11.82 -4.18
N GLY A 31 1.09 12.89 -4.31
CA GLY A 31 2.08 13.25 -3.30
C GLY A 31 1.50 13.81 -1.99
N GLY A 32 0.18 13.82 -1.84
CA GLY A 32 -0.52 14.17 -0.59
C GLY A 32 -0.68 12.96 0.34
N ILE A 33 -1.08 13.21 1.59
CA ILE A 33 -1.12 12.19 2.65
C ILE A 33 -2.40 11.33 2.59
N ASP A 34 -3.50 11.90 2.12
CA ASP A 34 -4.82 11.26 2.21
C ASP A 34 -4.91 9.99 1.37
N SER A 35 -4.40 10.02 0.14
CA SER A 35 -4.53 8.89 -0.79
C SER A 35 -3.70 7.66 -0.38
N PRO A 36 -2.44 7.76 0.09
CA PRO A 36 -1.73 6.63 0.69
C PRO A 36 -2.44 6.06 1.94
N VAL A 37 -2.99 6.91 2.81
CA VAL A 37 -3.72 6.47 4.00
C VAL A 37 -5.00 5.72 3.61
N ALA A 38 -5.71 6.19 2.59
CA ALA A 38 -6.89 5.50 2.05
C ALA A 38 -6.52 4.11 1.51
N VAL A 39 -5.42 3.99 0.76
CA VAL A 39 -4.91 2.68 0.27
C VAL A 39 -4.61 1.76 1.43
N ALA A 40 -3.89 2.23 2.46
CA ALA A 40 -3.56 1.43 3.64
C ALA A 40 -4.83 0.86 4.30
N ARG A 41 -5.86 1.71 4.48
CA ARG A 41 -7.14 1.30 5.06
C ARG A 41 -7.90 0.30 4.20
N MET A 42 -7.94 0.48 2.89
CA MET A 42 -8.62 -0.45 1.98
C MET A 42 -7.98 -1.84 2.04
N VAL A 43 -6.65 -1.89 2.03
CA VAL A 43 -5.92 -3.16 2.10
C VAL A 43 -6.09 -3.82 3.47
N SER A 44 -6.06 -3.05 4.57
CA SER A 44 -6.40 -3.56 5.91
C SER A 44 -7.86 -4.04 6.02
N ALA A 45 -8.74 -3.62 5.12
CA ALA A 45 -10.12 -4.10 5.02
C ALA A 45 -10.28 -5.28 4.03
N GLY A 46 -9.19 -5.88 3.55
CA GLY A 46 -9.20 -7.05 2.68
C GLY A 46 -9.39 -6.76 1.19
N TRP A 47 -9.24 -5.51 0.74
CA TRP A 47 -9.30 -5.18 -0.69
C TRP A 47 -7.98 -5.42 -1.41
N GLU A 48 -8.07 -5.92 -2.64
CA GLU A 48 -6.95 -5.88 -3.58
C GLU A 48 -6.89 -4.49 -4.23
N VAL A 49 -5.84 -3.72 -3.95
CA VAL A 49 -5.70 -2.34 -4.43
C VAL A 49 -4.53 -2.19 -5.40
N ILE A 50 -4.80 -1.65 -6.59
CA ILE A 50 -3.80 -1.26 -7.58
C ILE A 50 -3.60 0.25 -7.49
N PRO A 51 -2.49 0.75 -6.91
CA PRO A 51 -2.21 2.17 -6.86
C PRO A 51 -1.79 2.71 -8.24
N LEU A 52 -2.32 3.86 -8.63
CA LEU A 52 -2.02 4.56 -9.88
C LEU A 52 -1.66 6.03 -9.59
N HIS A 53 -0.48 6.46 -10.03
CA HIS A 53 -0.09 7.87 -10.04
C HIS A 53 -0.20 8.42 -11.45
N CYS A 54 -0.79 9.61 -11.60
CA CYS A 54 -0.79 10.35 -12.86
C CYS A 54 0.14 11.55 -12.74
N SER A 55 1.29 11.48 -13.41
CA SER A 55 2.20 12.62 -13.51
C SER A 55 1.68 13.65 -14.52
N GLN A 56 1.99 14.91 -14.27
CA GLN A 56 1.72 16.02 -15.20
C GLN A 56 3.02 16.65 -15.71
N GLU A 57 4.15 15.96 -15.61
CA GLU A 57 5.39 16.46 -16.20
C GLU A 57 5.24 16.71 -17.71
N PRO A 58 5.80 17.83 -18.22
CA PRO A 58 6.66 18.80 -17.52
C PRO A 58 5.91 19.99 -16.88
N VAL A 59 4.57 19.99 -16.84
CA VAL A 59 3.76 21.11 -16.29
C VAL A 59 3.97 21.26 -14.78
N THR A 60 4.16 20.15 -14.07
CA THR A 60 4.55 20.11 -12.66
C THR A 60 5.98 19.62 -12.50
N GLY A 61 6.64 19.96 -11.39
CA GLY A 61 7.95 19.37 -11.05
C GLY A 61 7.85 17.90 -10.57
N PRO A 62 8.98 17.19 -10.45
CA PRO A 62 9.03 15.76 -10.12
C PRO A 62 8.63 15.45 -8.67
N GLU A 63 8.62 16.46 -7.80
CA GLU A 63 8.42 16.32 -6.36
C GLU A 63 7.12 15.57 -6.00
N ALA A 64 6.04 15.79 -6.75
CA ALA A 64 4.76 15.11 -6.52
C ALA A 64 4.86 13.60 -6.82
N GLN A 65 5.56 13.23 -7.88
CA GLN A 65 5.80 11.84 -8.25
C GLN A 65 6.74 11.17 -7.25
N GLU A 66 7.83 11.83 -6.86
CA GLU A 66 8.79 11.33 -5.86
C GLU A 66 8.10 11.05 -4.52
N LYS A 67 7.29 11.99 -4.02
CA LYS A 67 6.50 11.83 -2.79
C LYS A 67 5.52 10.66 -2.88
N THR A 68 4.87 10.48 -4.03
CA THR A 68 3.95 9.37 -4.27
C THR A 68 4.68 8.04 -4.23
N VAL A 69 5.80 7.93 -4.95
CA VAL A 69 6.63 6.72 -5.01
C VAL A 69 7.14 6.35 -3.63
N GLU A 70 7.63 7.32 -2.85
CA GLU A 70 8.13 7.07 -1.51
C GLU A 70 7.03 6.58 -0.56
N SER A 71 5.85 7.19 -0.62
CA SER A 71 4.68 6.74 0.15
C SER A 71 4.28 5.31 -0.19
N LEU A 72 4.25 4.96 -1.48
CA LEU A 72 3.93 3.59 -1.93
C LEU A 72 5.01 2.58 -1.55
N ARG A 73 6.30 2.97 -1.56
CA ARG A 73 7.41 2.13 -1.07
C ARG A 73 7.26 1.83 0.42
N GLN A 74 6.89 2.82 1.23
CA GLN A 74 6.63 2.62 2.66
C GLN A 74 5.45 1.66 2.89
N LEU A 75 4.37 1.81 2.12
CA LEU A 75 3.23 0.88 2.16
C LEU A 75 3.57 -0.53 1.67
N ARG A 76 4.58 -0.69 0.81
CA ARG A 76 5.08 -1.97 0.28
C ARG A 76 6.14 -2.66 1.15
N GLY A 77 6.70 -1.97 2.16
CA GLY A 77 7.81 -2.49 2.97
C GLY A 77 7.48 -3.78 3.73
N GLN A 78 8.48 -4.36 4.42
CA GLN A 78 8.37 -5.69 5.08
C GLN A 78 7.22 -5.84 6.10
N ASN A 79 6.67 -4.72 6.59
CA ASN A 79 5.50 -4.68 7.49
C ASN A 79 4.37 -3.79 6.93
N GLY A 80 4.45 -3.43 5.65
CA GLY A 80 3.51 -2.53 5.00
C GLY A 80 2.27 -3.27 4.49
N PRO A 81 1.10 -2.62 4.48
CA PRO A 81 -0.15 -3.26 4.10
C PRO A 81 -0.14 -3.83 2.67
N LEU A 82 0.69 -3.30 1.76
CA LEU A 82 0.81 -3.79 0.38
C LEU A 82 1.80 -4.96 0.22
N GLY A 83 2.26 -5.61 1.30
CA GLY A 83 3.38 -6.56 1.34
C GLY A 83 3.32 -7.78 0.40
N GLY A 84 2.20 -8.06 -0.26
CA GLY A 84 2.05 -9.11 -1.28
C GLY A 84 1.75 -8.61 -2.71
N MET A 85 1.53 -7.31 -2.90
CA MET A 85 1.06 -6.76 -4.17
C MET A 85 2.24 -6.47 -5.12
N VAL A 86 2.33 -7.17 -6.25
CA VAL A 86 3.27 -6.84 -7.34
C VAL A 86 2.76 -5.62 -8.11
N ALA A 87 2.78 -4.44 -7.46
CA ALA A 87 2.63 -3.18 -8.18
C ALA A 87 3.96 -2.89 -8.90
N ARG A 88 3.92 -2.85 -10.24
CA ARG A 88 5.04 -2.39 -11.06
C ARG A 88 5.18 -0.88 -10.80
N ILE A 89 6.26 -0.51 -10.13
CA ILE A 89 6.69 0.88 -9.96
C ILE A 89 7.64 1.22 -11.11
N ASP A 90 7.15 1.07 -12.35
CA ASP A 90 7.92 1.35 -13.54
C ASP A 90 7.49 2.72 -14.06
N GLY A 91 8.31 3.74 -13.78
CA GLY A 91 8.35 4.99 -14.53
C GLY A 91 9.58 4.94 -15.43
N THR A 92 9.43 4.41 -16.64
CA THR A 92 10.38 4.66 -17.74
C THR A 92 10.08 6.01 -18.34
#